data_AF-A0A2U2CLQ7-F1
#
_entry.id   AF-A0A2U2CLQ7-F1
#
_cell.length_a   1.000
_cell.length_b   1.000
_cell.length_c   1.000
_cell.angle_alpha   90.00
_cell.angle_beta   90.00
_cell.angle_gamma   90.00
#
_symmetry.space_group_name_H-M   'P 1'
#
loop_
_entity.id
_entity.type
_entity.pdbx_description
1 polymer ?
#
loop_
_entity_poly.entity_id
_entity_poly.type
_entity_poly.pdbx_seq_one_letter_code
_entity_poly.pdbx_strand_id
1 'polypeptide(L)'
;MCEDFDEDFCQCPRCSGWGEINCHCGGDLCVCENYGSAPCPLCYGDGEVSEAQHNHYLECQRENARLFAEARAKIDAETES
;
A
#
# COMPACT_ATOMS: atom_id res chain seq x y z
N MET A 1 5.47 -4.28 16.42
CA MET A 1 6.93 -4.28 16.65
C MET A 1 7.57 -4.28 15.27
N CYS A 2 8.42 -3.30 14.98
CA CYS A 2 9.42 -3.44 13.91
C CYS A 2 10.46 -4.40 14.49
N GLU A 3 10.35 -5.68 14.16
CA GLU A 3 11.22 -6.73 14.71
C GLU A 3 12.48 -6.83 13.83
N ASP A 4 13.64 -6.57 14.45
CA ASP A 4 14.96 -7.08 14.11
C ASP A 4 15.80 -6.47 12.96
N PHE A 5 15.67 -5.17 12.64
CA PHE A 5 16.72 -4.45 11.88
C PHE A 5 17.04 -3.09 12.54
N ASP A 6 18.29 -2.64 12.39
CA ASP A 6 18.90 -1.47 13.06
C ASP A 6 17.92 -0.31 13.30
N GLU A 7 17.99 0.32 14.49
CA GLU A 7 16.98 1.17 15.16
C GLU A 7 16.27 2.28 14.33
N ASP A 8 16.67 2.53 13.09
CA ASP A 8 16.12 3.58 12.21
C ASP A 8 15.18 3.08 11.08
N PHE A 9 15.10 1.76 10.81
CA PHE A 9 14.37 1.23 9.64
C PHE A 9 13.32 0.16 9.99
N CYS A 10 12.13 0.30 9.40
CA CYS A 10 11.02 -0.65 9.49
C CYS A 10 10.75 -1.30 8.14
N GLN A 11 10.32 -2.56 8.15
CA GLN A 11 9.89 -3.26 6.94
C GLN A 11 8.76 -2.48 6.22
N CYS A 12 8.88 -2.31 4.91
CA CYS A 12 7.91 -1.58 4.12
C CYS A 12 6.52 -2.26 4.23
N PRO A 13 5.49 -1.56 4.73
CA PRO A 13 4.19 -2.16 5.00
C PRO A 13 3.37 -2.41 3.73
N ARG A 14 3.78 -1.83 2.59
CA ARG A 14 3.11 -2.00 1.30
C ARG A 14 3.53 -3.27 0.58
N CYS A 15 4.83 -3.55 0.50
CA CYS A 15 5.37 -4.73 -0.16
C CYS A 15 5.86 -5.78 0.84
N SER A 16 5.62 -5.62 2.14
CA SER A 16 6.07 -6.56 3.17
C SER A 16 7.55 -6.94 3.04
N GLY A 17 8.42 -5.96 2.82
CA GLY A 17 9.87 -6.19 2.71
C GLY A 17 10.37 -6.70 1.35
N TRP A 18 9.50 -7.08 0.42
CA TRP A 18 9.91 -7.68 -0.85
C TRP A 18 10.57 -6.71 -1.84
N GLY A 19 10.45 -5.40 -1.61
CA GLY A 19 10.99 -4.37 -2.52
C GLY A 19 10.18 -4.18 -3.82
N GLU A 20 9.42 -5.19 -4.26
CA GLU A 20 8.61 -5.15 -5.48
C GLU A 20 7.12 -5.42 -5.22
N ILE A 21 6.27 -5.03 -6.18
CA ILE A 21 4.85 -5.35 -6.22
C ILE A 21 4.45 -5.78 -7.63
N ASN A 22 3.35 -6.52 -7.73
CA ASN A 22 2.75 -6.80 -9.04
C ASN A 22 2.25 -5.50 -9.67
N CYS A 23 2.66 -5.20 -10.90
CA CYS A 23 2.00 -4.13 -11.65
C CYS A 23 0.66 -4.65 -12.18
N HIS A 24 -0.38 -3.82 -11.97
CA HIS A 24 -1.71 -4.00 -12.57
C HIS A 24 -2.01 -2.98 -13.67
N CYS A 25 -0.99 -2.22 -14.07
CA CYS A 25 -0.94 -1.35 -15.23
C CYS A 25 -0.99 -2.16 -16.54
N GLY A 26 -1.99 -3.00 -16.75
CA GLY A 26 -2.07 -3.95 -17.87
C GLY A 26 -2.51 -3.35 -19.21
N GLY A 27 -1.83 -2.33 -19.72
CA GLY A 27 -2.17 -1.70 -20.99
C GLY A 27 -0.95 -1.29 -21.81
N ASP A 28 -1.18 -0.86 -23.06
CA ASP A 28 -0.13 -0.53 -24.05
C ASP A 28 0.86 0.57 -23.63
N LEU A 29 0.56 1.27 -22.54
CA LEU A 29 1.40 2.32 -21.94
C LEU A 29 2.09 1.88 -20.63
N CYS A 30 2.02 0.59 -20.24
CA CYS A 30 2.76 0.16 -19.06
C CYS A 30 4.26 0.17 -19.32
N VAL A 31 4.97 0.71 -18.33
CA VAL A 31 6.44 0.76 -18.28
C VAL A 31 7.05 -0.50 -17.68
N CYS A 32 6.20 -1.49 -17.39
CA CYS A 32 6.49 -2.76 -16.77
C CYS A 32 6.61 -3.87 -17.83
N GLU A 33 7.14 -5.03 -17.47
CA GLU A 33 6.99 -6.25 -18.30
C GLU A 33 5.54 -6.75 -18.21
N ASN A 34 4.59 -6.09 -18.88
CA ASN A 34 3.15 -6.41 -18.98
C ASN A 34 2.60 -7.40 -17.92
N TYR A 35 2.04 -6.88 -16.83
CA TYR A 35 1.63 -7.65 -15.63
C TYR A 35 2.77 -8.29 -14.82
N GLY A 36 4.02 -7.90 -15.08
CA GLY A 36 5.19 -8.31 -14.31
C GLY A 36 5.30 -7.59 -12.96
N SER A 37 6.49 -7.60 -12.38
CA SER A 37 6.77 -6.85 -11.17
C SER A 37 7.26 -5.44 -11.48
N ALA A 38 7.04 -4.53 -10.53
CA ALA A 38 7.58 -3.19 -10.53
C ALA A 38 8.12 -2.87 -9.13
N PRO A 39 9.13 -1.97 -9.01
CA PRO A 39 9.58 -1.49 -7.71
C PRO A 39 8.40 -0.96 -6.90
N CYS A 40 8.35 -1.32 -5.62
CA CYS A 40 7.31 -0.84 -4.72
C CYS A 40 7.37 0.69 -4.66
N PRO A 41 6.30 1.42 -4.96
CA PRO A 41 6.34 2.89 -5.03
C PRO A 41 6.47 3.55 -3.65
N LEU A 42 6.38 2.78 -2.56
CA LEU A 42 6.54 3.30 -1.20
C LEU A 42 8.02 3.27 -0.74
N CYS A 43 8.70 2.15 -0.97
CA CYS A 43 10.12 1.97 -0.60
C CYS A 43 11.08 2.05 -1.78
N TYR A 44 10.58 2.30 -2.99
CA TYR A 44 11.34 2.44 -4.24
C TYR A 44 12.25 1.25 -4.61
N GLY A 45 11.99 0.06 -4.06
CA GLY A 45 12.81 -1.13 -4.28
C GLY A 45 13.56 -1.61 -3.04
N ASP A 46 13.68 -0.78 -2.00
CA ASP A 46 14.59 -1.05 -0.88
C ASP A 46 14.05 -2.08 0.12
N GLY A 47 12.74 -2.36 0.09
CA GLY A 47 12.09 -3.26 1.05
C GLY A 47 11.89 -2.66 2.44
N GLU A 48 12.58 -1.57 2.78
CA GLU A 48 12.52 -0.90 4.07
C GLU A 48 12.07 0.56 3.92
N VAL A 49 11.55 1.14 4.99
CA VAL A 49 11.17 2.56 5.08
C VAL A 49 11.46 3.07 6.49
N SER A 50 11.53 4.39 6.65
CA SER A 50 11.60 4.99 8.00
C SER A 50 10.33 4.70 8.81
N GLU A 51 10.44 4.69 10.14
CA GLU A 51 9.29 4.52 11.02
C GLU A 51 8.19 5.56 10.75
N ALA A 52 8.57 6.82 10.49
CA ALA A 52 7.64 7.89 10.15
C ALA A 52 6.82 7.59 8.88
N GLN A 53 7.46 7.08 7.83
CA GLN A 53 6.78 6.69 6.59
C GLN A 53 5.88 5.47 6.80
N HIS A 54 6.35 4.47 7.57
CA HIS A 54 5.56 3.30 7.93
C HIS A 54 4.27 3.71 8.65
N ASN A 55 4.39 4.55 9.69
CA ASN A 55 3.27 4.99 10.51
C ASN A 55 2.28 5.85 9.71
N HIS A 56 2.78 6.74 8.86
CA HIS A 56 1.95 7.54 7.97
C HIS A 56 1.14 6.66 7.00
N TYR A 57 1.75 5.65 6.38
CA TYR A 57 1.04 4.72 5.49
C TYR A 57 -0.11 4.01 6.21
N LEU A 58 0.13 3.51 7.44
CA LEU A 58 -0.90 2.84 8.22
C LEU A 58 -2.03 3.78 8.65
N GLU A 59 -1.73 5.04 8.94
CA GLU A 59 -2.74 6.05 9.23
C GLU A 59 -3.65 6.31 8.03
N CYS A 60 -3.08 6.51 6.84
CA CYS A 60 -3.85 6.67 5.61
C CYS A 60 -4.72 5.44 5.32
N GLN A 61 -4.20 4.22 5.55
CA GLN A 61 -4.98 2.99 5.36
C GLN A 61 -6.18 2.90 6.33
N ARG A 62 -6.00 3.31 7.59
CA ARG A 62 -7.11 3.39 8.56
C ARG A 62 -8.17 4.40 8.14
N GLU A 63 -7.76 5.58 7.68
CA GLU A 63 -8.68 6.61 7.22
C GLU A 63 -9.43 6.19 5.95
N ASN A 64 -8.73 5.61 4.98
CA ASN A 64 -9.36 5.05 3.78
C ASN A 64 -10.39 3.99 4.14
N ALA A 65 -10.06 3.05 5.03
CA ALA A 65 -11.00 2.02 5.49
C ALA A 65 -12.25 2.63 6.13
N ARG A 66 -12.09 3.68 6.93
CA ARG A 66 -13.21 4.43 7.52
C ARG A 66 -14.11 5.06 6.45
N LEU A 67 -13.52 5.73 5.46
CA LEU A 67 -14.25 6.36 4.35
C LEU A 67 -14.98 5.33 3.48
N PHE A 68 -14.35 4.19 3.18
CA PHE A 68 -15.00 3.10 2.43
C PHE A 68 -16.17 2.50 3.20
N ALA A 69 -16.04 2.29 4.51
CA ALA A 69 -17.14 1.79 5.33
C ALA A 69 -18.33 2.77 5.35
N GLU A 70 -18.07 4.07 5.49
CA GLU A 70 -19.10 5.11 5.44
C GLU A 70 -19.78 5.17 4.06
N ALA A 71 -19.00 5.14 2.97
CA ALA A 71 -19.54 5.14 1.62
C ALA A 71 -20.40 3.90 1.35
N ARG A 72 -19.97 2.73 1.83
CA ARG A 72 -20.73 1.49 1.69
C ARG A 72 -22.07 1.56 2.41
N ALA A 73 -22.09 2.05 3.66
CA ALA A 73 -23.34 2.21 4.42
C ALA A 73 -24.35 3.14 3.72
N LYS A 74 -23.87 4.21 3.05
CA LYS A 74 -24.73 5.10 2.26
C LYS A 74 -25.36 4.39 1.06
N ILE A 75 -24.55 3.65 0.30
CA ILE A 75 -25.02 2.88 -0.86
C ILE A 75 -26.07 1.84 -0.44
N ASP A 76 -25.82 1.12 0.66
CA ASP A 76 -26.74 0.10 1.15
C ASP A 76 -28.08 0.76 1.57
N ALA A 77 -28.04 1.91 2.26
CA ALA A 77 -29.25 2.66 2.63
C ALA A 77 -30.04 3.22 1.41
N GLU A 78 -29.35 3.62 0.34
CA GLU A 78 -29.98 4.05 -0.92
C GLU A 78 -30.56 2.89 -1.72
N THR A 79 -29.96 1.70 -1.64
CA THR A 79 -30.41 0.51 -2.36
C THR A 79 -31.60 -0.17 -1.68
N GLU A 80 -31.75 0.01 -0.37
CA GLU A 80 -32.87 -0.50 0.44
C GLU A 80 -34.10 0.44 0.47
N SER A 81 -34.01 1.63 -0.14
CA SER A 81 -35.10 2.62 -0.26
C SER A 81 -35.87 2.50 -1.57
#